data_AF-Q1PQ15-F1
#
_entry.id   AF-Q1PQ15-F1
#
_cell.length_a   1.000
_cell.length_b   1.000
_cell.length_c   1.000
_cell.angle_alpha   90.00
_cell.angle_beta   90.00
_cell.angle_gamma   90.00
#
_symmetry.space_group_name_H-M   'P 1'
#
loop_
_entity.id
_entity.type
_entity.pdbx_description
1 polymer ?
#
loop_
_entity_poly.entity_id
_entity_poly.type
_entity_poly.pdbx_seq_one_letter_code
_entity_poly.pdbx_strand_id
1 'polypeptide(L)'
;GMESITRQTGQHMDYEPEWECAFNLHIKLATTISQVIEWASTDKTLLHKLYKMTVRALVSNNFIVGGEEAEAKSVAGHVANCLIYDVSVRPVSIHLPLTRFYAGIYLHLGSHDLSYDCLVAETEALNIKMTPREIIEPVLCTHAMIAQVAAGMWRRNGYSLLHQLYLYRNVRCRVEMLDRDIVCLQIGASLMESNEFLIHALNKFNLIGWAQSNYESKLAESPLDDEFMRQLSMIDEFLELLIVIIGERWMPGVSLVTEEDRLRKEIIQLLCIKSYSHSELSRALPDTTGGNSDSVFEDVINTVATFKKPVGADRKGVYVLKESLFEEFNVYFYHYTKED
;
A
#
# COMPACT_ATOMS: atom_id res chain seq x y z
N GLY A 1 -15.52 -2.14 1.48
CA GLY A 1 -14.60 -3.15 0.96
C GLY A 1 -15.39 -4.36 0.58
N MET A 2 -14.90 -5.14 -0.39
CA MET A 2 -15.48 -6.45 -0.69
C MET A 2 -14.93 -7.47 0.31
N GLU A 3 -15.68 -8.54 0.60
CA GLU A 3 -15.22 -9.62 1.49
C GLU A 3 -14.60 -9.11 2.81
N SER A 4 -15.34 -8.27 3.54
CA SER A 4 -14.86 -7.76 4.83
C SER A 4 -14.82 -8.85 5.89
N ILE A 5 -13.79 -8.81 6.72
CA ILE A 5 -13.52 -9.74 7.82
C ILE A 5 -13.47 -9.02 9.16
N THR A 6 -13.85 -9.71 10.22
CA THR A 6 -13.73 -9.22 11.60
C THR A 6 -12.88 -10.19 12.41
N ARG A 7 -12.07 -9.67 13.34
CA ARG A 7 -11.19 -10.46 14.20
C ARG A 7 -12.00 -11.42 15.07
N GLN A 8 -11.57 -12.68 15.14
CA GLN A 8 -12.16 -13.68 16.02
C GLN A 8 -11.49 -13.66 17.40
N THR A 9 -12.26 -13.35 18.45
CA THR A 9 -11.79 -13.31 19.85
C THR A 9 -12.31 -14.47 20.70
N GLY A 10 -13.25 -15.27 20.18
CA GLY A 10 -13.81 -16.45 20.84
C GLY A 10 -13.09 -17.74 20.48
N GLN A 11 -13.85 -18.74 20.04
CA GLN A 11 -13.30 -20.00 19.51
C GLN A 11 -12.58 -19.78 18.18
N HIS A 12 -11.68 -20.71 17.85
CA HIS A 12 -11.06 -20.74 16.52
C HIS A 12 -12.15 -20.98 15.47
N MET A 13 -11.97 -20.40 14.28
CA MET A 13 -12.92 -20.55 13.20
C MET A 13 -12.90 -21.98 12.66
N ASP A 14 -14.02 -22.70 12.75
CA ASP A 14 -14.11 -24.10 12.32
C ASP A 14 -14.23 -24.28 10.79
N TYR A 15 -14.72 -23.24 10.09
CA TYR A 15 -14.90 -23.24 8.63
C TYR A 15 -14.29 -21.98 8.01
N GLU A 16 -13.38 -22.16 7.06
CA GLU A 16 -12.77 -21.03 6.36
C GLU A 16 -13.71 -20.44 5.31
N PRO A 17 -13.96 -19.13 5.33
CA PRO A 17 -14.77 -18.48 4.30
C PRO A 17 -14.05 -18.54 2.96
N GLU A 18 -14.84 -18.64 1.89
CA GLU A 18 -14.33 -18.50 0.53
C GLU A 18 -13.78 -17.08 0.32
N TRP A 19 -12.51 -16.99 -0.10
CA TRP A 19 -11.79 -15.72 -0.27
C TRP A 19 -11.21 -15.55 -1.68
N GLU A 20 -11.26 -16.60 -2.50
CA GLU A 20 -10.66 -16.60 -3.84
C GLU A 20 -11.47 -15.76 -4.84
N CYS A 21 -12.78 -15.60 -4.61
CA CYS A 21 -13.69 -14.92 -5.52
C CYS A 21 -13.29 -13.46 -5.77
N ALA A 22 -13.02 -12.67 -4.72
CA ALA A 22 -12.60 -11.28 -4.89
C ALA A 22 -11.24 -11.15 -5.59
N PHE A 23 -10.28 -12.04 -5.32
CA PHE A 23 -9.00 -12.05 -6.04
C PHE A 23 -9.16 -12.44 -7.51
N ASN A 24 -9.95 -13.46 -7.81
CA ASN A 24 -10.25 -13.88 -9.18
C ASN A 24 -10.92 -12.75 -9.97
N LEU A 25 -11.82 -12.00 -9.34
CA LEU A 25 -12.41 -10.81 -9.94
C LEU A 25 -11.37 -9.71 -10.15
N HIS A 26 -10.53 -9.42 -9.14
CA HIS A 26 -9.47 -8.43 -9.22
C HIS A 26 -8.48 -8.73 -10.35
N ILE A 27 -7.93 -9.93 -10.41
CA ILE A 27 -6.95 -10.35 -11.43
C ILE A 27 -7.54 -10.18 -12.84
N LYS A 28 -8.82 -10.54 -13.04
CA LYS A 28 -9.51 -10.35 -14.33
C LYS A 28 -9.73 -8.88 -14.70
N LEU A 29 -9.84 -7.99 -13.71
CA LEU A 29 -10.09 -6.56 -13.92
C LEU A 29 -8.83 -5.70 -13.89
N ALA A 30 -7.71 -6.19 -13.34
CA ALA A 30 -6.50 -5.40 -13.10
C ALA A 30 -5.99 -4.70 -14.37
N THR A 31 -5.90 -5.44 -15.49
CA THR A 31 -5.50 -4.88 -16.79
C THR A 31 -6.49 -3.83 -17.28
N THR A 32 -7.80 -4.10 -17.19
CA THR A 32 -8.84 -3.15 -17.61
C THR A 32 -8.80 -1.87 -16.76
N ILE A 33 -8.59 -1.99 -15.45
CA ILE A 33 -8.45 -0.86 -14.52
C ILE A 33 -7.28 0.03 -14.97
N SER A 34 -6.11 -0.57 -15.20
CA SER A 34 -4.91 0.16 -15.65
C SER A 34 -5.15 0.86 -16.98
N GLN A 35 -5.71 0.15 -17.97
CA GLN A 35 -6.00 0.70 -19.29
C GLN A 35 -7.03 1.84 -19.27
N VAL A 36 -8.05 1.75 -18.41
CA VAL A 36 -9.04 2.83 -18.26
C VAL A 36 -8.39 4.09 -17.68
N ILE A 37 -7.52 3.94 -16.67
CA ILE A 37 -6.79 5.06 -16.08
C ILE A 37 -5.84 5.68 -17.10
N GLU A 38 -5.05 4.86 -17.79
CA GLU A 38 -4.10 5.30 -18.82
C GLU A 38 -4.83 6.01 -19.96
N TRP A 39 -5.91 5.42 -20.47
CA TRP A 39 -6.76 6.05 -21.50
C TRP A 39 -7.31 7.39 -21.03
N ALA A 40 -7.88 7.44 -19.81
CA ALA A 40 -8.41 8.68 -19.25
C ALA A 40 -7.32 9.74 -19.08
N SER A 41 -6.10 9.34 -18.73
CA SER A 41 -4.96 10.24 -18.57
C SER A 41 -4.49 10.89 -19.88
N THR A 42 -4.94 10.43 -21.04
CA THR A 42 -4.59 11.07 -22.33
C THR A 42 -5.35 12.37 -22.60
N ASP A 43 -6.47 12.61 -21.91
CA ASP A 43 -7.32 13.80 -22.10
C ASP A 43 -7.78 14.39 -20.77
N LYS A 44 -7.51 15.69 -20.58
CA LYS A 44 -7.86 16.43 -19.36
C LYS A 44 -9.34 16.32 -19.01
N THR A 45 -10.23 16.40 -20.00
CA THR A 45 -11.67 16.39 -19.76
C THR A 45 -12.15 15.01 -19.31
N LEU A 46 -11.61 13.96 -19.91
CA LEU A 46 -11.90 12.57 -19.57
C LEU A 46 -11.37 12.21 -18.18
N LEU A 47 -10.11 12.55 -17.87
CA LEU A 47 -9.50 12.36 -16.55
C LEU A 47 -10.33 13.04 -15.46
N HIS A 48 -10.73 14.30 -15.70
CA HIS A 48 -11.55 15.05 -14.76
C HIS A 48 -12.94 14.41 -14.54
N LYS A 49 -13.61 13.95 -15.60
CA LYS A 49 -14.89 13.23 -15.47
C LYS A 49 -14.74 11.94 -14.67
N LEU A 50 -13.70 11.17 -14.96
CA LEU A 50 -13.41 9.91 -14.26
C LEU A 50 -13.15 10.16 -12.77
N TYR A 51 -12.34 11.18 -12.45
CA TYR A 51 -12.11 11.61 -11.08
C TYR A 51 -13.42 11.90 -10.34
N LYS A 52 -14.30 12.74 -10.91
CA LYS A 52 -15.58 13.11 -10.28
C LYS A 52 -16.50 11.91 -10.08
N MET A 53 -16.53 10.97 -11.03
CA MET A 53 -17.31 9.73 -10.91
C MET A 53 -16.79 8.87 -9.75
N THR A 54 -15.46 8.73 -9.65
CA THR A 54 -14.81 7.95 -8.59
C THR A 54 -15.03 8.58 -7.21
N VAL A 55 -14.85 9.90 -7.05
CA VAL A 55 -15.10 10.58 -5.77
C VAL A 55 -16.57 10.47 -5.38
N ARG A 56 -17.52 10.62 -6.32
CA ARG A 56 -18.95 10.40 -6.04
C ARG A 56 -19.22 8.98 -5.53
N ALA A 57 -18.61 7.97 -6.16
CA ALA A 57 -18.76 6.59 -5.74
C ALA A 57 -18.16 6.34 -4.34
N LEU A 58 -17.03 6.97 -4.03
CA LEU A 58 -16.40 6.91 -2.70
C LEU A 58 -17.24 7.58 -1.62
N VAL A 59 -17.74 8.80 -1.86
CA VAL A 59 -18.60 9.52 -0.90
C VAL A 59 -19.91 8.78 -0.67
N SER A 60 -20.44 8.09 -1.69
CA SER A 60 -21.64 7.25 -1.54
C SER A 60 -21.36 5.91 -0.84
N ASN A 61 -20.08 5.58 -0.60
CA ASN A 61 -19.66 4.33 0.01
C ASN A 61 -19.41 4.54 1.50
N ASN A 62 -20.26 3.93 2.35
CA ASN A 62 -20.15 4.10 3.79
C ASN A 62 -19.19 3.11 4.48
N PHE A 63 -18.36 2.39 3.72
CA PHE A 63 -17.39 1.48 4.33
C PHE A 63 -16.26 2.26 5.00
N ILE A 64 -16.09 2.07 6.30
CA ILE A 64 -15.07 2.71 7.16
C ILE A 64 -15.25 4.22 7.36
N VAL A 65 -15.77 4.98 6.39
CA VAL A 65 -15.81 6.46 6.48
C VAL A 65 -17.19 7.03 6.72
N GLY A 66 -18.24 6.52 6.05
CA GLY A 66 -19.53 7.20 5.90
C GLY A 66 -20.45 7.28 7.13
N GLY A 67 -19.92 7.18 8.35
CA GLY A 67 -20.68 7.34 9.59
C GLY A 67 -19.84 7.36 10.85
N GLU A 68 -18.52 7.54 10.73
CA GLU A 68 -17.63 7.48 11.90
C GLU A 68 -17.57 8.80 12.65
N GLU A 69 -17.60 8.69 13.97
CA GLU A 69 -17.32 9.84 14.83
C GLU A 69 -15.84 10.22 14.71
N ALA A 70 -15.59 11.53 14.71
CA ALA A 70 -14.24 12.07 14.77
C ALA A 70 -13.96 12.58 16.18
N GLU A 71 -12.84 12.17 16.76
CA GLU A 71 -12.38 12.67 18.05
C GLU A 71 -11.03 13.39 17.89
N ALA A 72 -10.86 14.45 18.66
CA ALA A 72 -9.58 15.13 18.77
C ALA A 72 -8.57 14.25 19.52
N LYS A 73 -7.44 13.92 18.88
CA LYS A 73 -6.30 13.23 19.48
C LYS A 73 -5.12 14.19 19.56
N SER A 74 -4.42 14.18 20.69
CA SER A 74 -3.30 15.09 20.96
C SER A 74 -2.01 14.30 21.18
N VAL A 75 -0.94 14.70 20.50
CA VAL A 75 0.41 14.13 20.63
C VAL A 75 1.42 15.28 20.56
N ALA A 76 2.35 15.35 21.52
CA ALA A 76 3.43 16.35 21.55
C ALA A 76 2.96 17.82 21.35
N GLY A 77 1.76 18.17 21.82
CA GLY A 77 1.19 19.53 21.67
C GLY A 77 0.49 19.80 20.33
N HIS A 78 0.48 18.84 19.41
CA HIS A 78 -0.28 18.88 18.16
C HIS A 78 -1.60 18.12 18.30
N VAL A 79 -2.62 18.54 17.54
CA VAL A 79 -3.97 17.97 17.60
C VAL A 79 -4.47 17.64 16.19
N ALA A 80 -5.06 16.47 16.02
CA ALA A 80 -5.78 16.09 14.81
C ALA A 80 -7.16 15.51 15.16
N ASN A 81 -8.16 15.72 14.30
CA ASN A 81 -9.50 15.13 14.45
C ASN A 81 -9.55 13.80 13.71
N CYS A 82 -9.31 12.70 14.43
CA CYS A 82 -9.19 11.37 13.86
C CYS A 82 -10.53 10.65 13.81
N LEU A 83 -10.78 9.92 12.72
CA LEU A 83 -11.92 9.00 12.61
C LEU A 83 -11.72 7.82 13.57
N ILE A 84 -12.77 7.49 14.32
CA ILE A 84 -12.72 6.45 15.34
C ILE A 84 -13.28 5.16 14.80
N TYR A 85 -12.37 4.33 14.30
CA TYR A 85 -12.70 3.01 13.78
C TYR A 85 -11.69 1.99 14.31
N ASP A 86 -12.14 1.13 15.24
CA ASP A 86 -11.31 0.10 15.87
C ASP A 86 -11.23 -1.16 14.99
N VAL A 87 -10.07 -1.33 14.35
CA VAL A 87 -9.74 -2.46 13.48
C VAL A 87 -9.80 -3.81 14.21
N SER A 88 -9.61 -3.83 15.52
CA SER A 88 -9.59 -5.06 16.30
C SER A 88 -10.99 -5.64 16.55
N VAL A 89 -12.05 -4.86 16.35
CA VAL A 89 -13.44 -5.29 16.58
C VAL A 89 -14.37 -5.06 15.39
N ARG A 90 -13.98 -4.22 14.42
CA ARG A 90 -14.84 -3.83 13.29
C ARG A 90 -14.42 -4.48 11.95
N PRO A 91 -15.33 -4.57 10.97
CA PRO A 91 -15.06 -5.27 9.71
C PRO A 91 -14.10 -4.54 8.77
N VAL A 92 -12.90 -5.09 8.57
CA VAL A 92 -11.89 -4.56 7.65
C VAL A 92 -11.80 -5.40 6.37
N SER A 93 -11.22 -4.85 5.32
CA SER A 93 -11.10 -5.54 4.02
C SER A 93 -9.78 -5.19 3.36
N ILE A 94 -9.15 -6.18 2.73
CA ILE A 94 -7.99 -5.98 1.86
C ILE A 94 -8.42 -5.61 0.42
N HIS A 95 -9.72 -5.64 0.09
CA HIS A 95 -10.26 -5.36 -1.23
C HIS A 95 -10.91 -3.97 -1.25
N LEU A 96 -10.10 -2.97 -1.61
CA LEU A 96 -10.47 -1.55 -1.65
C LEU A 96 -10.45 -0.97 -3.08
N PRO A 97 -11.21 -1.55 -4.04
CA PRO A 97 -11.08 -1.20 -5.46
C PRO A 97 -11.32 0.28 -5.76
N LEU A 98 -12.31 0.92 -5.13
CA LEU A 98 -12.61 2.35 -5.37
C LEU A 98 -11.50 3.27 -4.83
N THR A 99 -10.99 3.00 -3.63
CA THR A 99 -9.91 3.80 -3.01
C THR A 99 -8.62 3.69 -3.83
N ARG A 100 -8.30 2.48 -4.30
CA ARG A 100 -7.11 2.22 -5.14
C ARG A 100 -7.26 2.79 -6.54
N PHE A 101 -8.47 2.74 -7.10
CA PHE A 101 -8.79 3.38 -8.37
C PHE A 101 -8.62 4.90 -8.29
N TYR A 102 -9.07 5.52 -7.19
CA TYR A 102 -8.81 6.93 -6.90
C TYR A 102 -7.31 7.22 -6.84
N ALA A 103 -6.54 6.43 -6.08
CA ALA A 103 -5.10 6.61 -5.98
C ALA A 103 -4.41 6.52 -7.36
N GLY A 104 -4.85 5.61 -8.22
CA GLY A 104 -4.33 5.49 -9.58
C GLY A 104 -4.68 6.68 -10.48
N ILE A 105 -5.91 7.19 -10.44
CA ILE A 105 -6.29 8.41 -11.16
C ILE A 105 -5.46 9.61 -10.69
N TYR A 106 -5.24 9.71 -9.38
CA TYR A 106 -4.59 10.86 -8.75
C TYR A 106 -3.18 11.10 -9.29
N LEU A 107 -2.42 10.03 -9.60
CA LEU A 107 -1.06 10.11 -10.15
C LEU A 107 -0.99 10.88 -11.47
N HIS A 108 -2.09 10.95 -12.23
CA HIS A 108 -2.12 11.62 -13.53
C HIS A 108 -2.60 13.07 -13.46
N LEU A 109 -3.16 13.53 -12.33
CA LEU A 109 -3.76 14.87 -12.23
C LEU A 109 -2.74 15.98 -12.49
N GLY A 110 -1.53 15.85 -11.93
CA GLY A 110 -0.47 16.84 -12.08
C GLY A 110 -0.04 17.07 -13.53
N SER A 111 -0.12 16.04 -14.39
CA SER A 111 0.22 16.17 -15.81
C SER A 111 -0.76 17.03 -16.62
N HIS A 112 -1.94 17.32 -16.06
CA HIS A 112 -3.01 18.13 -16.66
C HIS A 112 -3.27 19.43 -15.91
N ASP A 113 -2.35 19.85 -15.04
CA ASP A 113 -2.50 21.01 -14.15
C ASP A 113 -3.78 20.93 -13.30
N LEU A 114 -4.15 19.72 -12.87
CA LEU A 114 -5.24 19.48 -11.92
C LEU A 114 -4.64 19.24 -10.53
N SER A 115 -5.19 19.89 -9.53
CA SER A 115 -4.80 19.71 -8.12
C SER A 115 -5.99 19.26 -7.28
N TYR A 116 -5.71 18.67 -6.12
CA TYR A 116 -6.74 18.33 -5.15
C TYR A 116 -7.60 19.56 -4.79
N ASP A 117 -6.98 20.69 -4.49
CA ASP A 117 -7.68 21.90 -4.06
C ASP A 117 -8.65 22.42 -5.13
N CYS A 118 -8.26 22.41 -6.41
CA CYS A 118 -9.13 22.88 -7.48
C CYS A 118 -10.34 21.94 -7.67
N LEU A 119 -10.09 20.62 -7.59
CA LEU A 119 -11.13 19.62 -7.79
C LEU A 119 -12.11 19.55 -6.61
N VAL A 120 -11.61 19.68 -5.37
CA VAL A 120 -12.46 19.70 -4.17
C VAL A 120 -13.37 20.92 -4.16
N ALA A 121 -12.87 22.10 -4.54
CA ALA A 121 -13.71 23.30 -4.63
C ALA A 121 -14.88 23.09 -5.62
N GLU A 122 -14.65 22.37 -6.72
CA GLU A 122 -15.72 22.02 -7.67
C GLU A 122 -16.69 20.96 -7.14
N THR A 123 -16.21 19.93 -6.44
CA THR A 123 -17.06 18.85 -5.95
C THR A 123 -17.83 19.22 -4.69
N GLU A 124 -17.29 20.13 -3.87
CA GLU A 124 -17.96 20.70 -2.70
C GLU A 124 -19.23 21.46 -3.09
N ALA A 125 -19.21 22.18 -4.22
CA ALA A 125 -20.41 22.81 -4.79
C ALA A 125 -21.52 21.80 -5.16
N LEU A 126 -21.20 20.50 -5.22
CA LEU A 126 -22.13 19.40 -5.49
C LEU A 126 -22.43 18.55 -4.25
N ASN A 127 -22.02 18.98 -3.05
CA ASN A 127 -22.06 18.19 -1.80
C ASN A 127 -21.34 16.84 -1.90
N ILE A 128 -20.27 16.77 -2.70
CA ILE A 128 -19.42 15.58 -2.86
C ILE A 128 -18.03 15.98 -2.36
N LYS A 129 -17.78 15.83 -1.07
CA LYS A 129 -16.49 16.20 -0.44
C LYS A 129 -15.85 14.96 0.17
N MET A 130 -14.56 14.80 -0.08
CA MET A 130 -13.72 13.77 0.54
C MET A 130 -12.44 14.45 1.02
N THR A 131 -12.28 14.55 2.33
CA THR A 131 -11.13 15.14 3.01
C THR A 131 -9.92 14.21 2.95
N PRO A 132 -8.67 14.71 3.03
CA PRO A 132 -7.48 13.85 2.93
C PRO A 132 -7.47 12.69 3.93
N ARG A 133 -7.92 12.92 5.18
CA ARG A 133 -8.07 11.87 6.19
C ARG A 133 -9.06 10.78 5.78
N GLU A 134 -10.16 11.13 5.12
CA GLU A 134 -11.16 10.18 4.63
C GLU A 134 -10.64 9.36 3.44
N ILE A 135 -9.76 9.94 2.62
CA ILE A 135 -9.09 9.23 1.51
C ILE A 135 -8.25 8.07 2.05
N ILE A 136 -7.45 8.34 3.08
CA ILE A 136 -6.48 7.37 3.59
C ILE A 136 -7.07 6.38 4.59
N GLU A 137 -8.19 6.70 5.24
CA GLU A 137 -8.74 5.90 6.33
C GLU A 137 -8.93 4.41 5.97
N PRO A 138 -9.49 4.05 4.79
CA PRO A 138 -9.66 2.64 4.44
C PRO A 138 -8.33 1.88 4.33
N VAL A 139 -7.31 2.49 3.71
CA VAL A 139 -5.99 1.86 3.53
C VAL A 139 -5.20 1.83 4.83
N LEU A 140 -5.32 2.86 5.69
CA LEU A 140 -4.78 2.84 7.04
C LEU A 140 -5.38 1.71 7.88
N CYS A 141 -6.70 1.46 7.77
CA CYS A 141 -7.34 0.31 8.42
C CYS A 141 -6.79 -1.03 7.93
N THR A 142 -6.51 -1.17 6.63
CA THR A 142 -5.88 -2.38 6.06
C THR A 142 -4.47 -2.57 6.61
N HIS A 143 -3.65 -1.51 6.65
CA HIS A 143 -2.28 -1.60 7.19
C HIS A 143 -2.26 -1.86 8.70
N ALA A 144 -3.15 -1.25 9.48
CA ALA A 144 -3.28 -1.57 10.90
C ALA A 144 -3.76 -3.01 11.13
N MET A 145 -4.63 -3.55 10.27
CA MET A 145 -4.99 -4.97 10.33
C MET A 145 -3.78 -5.85 10.04
N ILE A 146 -2.99 -5.56 9.00
CA ILE A 146 -1.75 -6.30 8.69
C ILE A 146 -0.80 -6.29 9.90
N ALA A 147 -0.61 -5.14 10.55
CA ALA A 147 0.19 -5.02 11.76
C ALA A 147 -0.37 -5.88 12.91
N GLN A 148 -1.69 -5.87 13.11
CA GLN A 148 -2.32 -6.72 14.12
C GLN A 148 -2.18 -8.22 13.80
N VAL A 149 -2.18 -8.62 12.52
CA VAL A 149 -1.91 -10.00 12.10
C VAL A 149 -0.47 -10.37 12.45
N ALA A 150 0.50 -9.50 12.16
CA ALA A 150 1.91 -9.69 12.51
C ALA A 150 2.11 -9.83 14.04
N ALA A 151 1.38 -9.04 14.83
CA ALA A 151 1.33 -9.12 16.29
C ALA A 151 0.60 -10.39 16.80
N GLY A 152 0.09 -11.26 15.92
CA GLY A 152 -0.58 -12.50 16.28
C GLY A 152 -2.00 -12.33 16.82
N MET A 153 -2.61 -11.15 16.68
CA MET A 153 -3.95 -10.85 17.20
C MET A 153 -5.06 -11.61 16.45
N TRP A 154 -4.80 -11.99 15.20
CA TRP A 154 -5.78 -12.59 14.28
C TRP A 154 -5.59 -14.10 14.08
N ARG A 155 -4.80 -14.78 14.93
CA ARG A 155 -4.52 -16.23 14.81
C ARG A 155 -5.76 -17.14 14.80
N ARG A 156 -6.90 -16.65 15.28
CA ARG A 156 -8.17 -17.39 15.31
C ARG A 156 -9.00 -17.28 14.03
N ASN A 157 -8.60 -16.41 13.10
CA ASN A 157 -9.26 -16.21 11.80
C ASN A 157 -8.85 -17.24 10.73
N GLY A 158 -8.13 -18.30 11.10
CA GLY A 158 -7.68 -19.36 10.18
C GLY A 158 -6.60 -18.89 9.19
N TYR A 159 -6.28 -19.75 8.22
CA TYR A 159 -5.28 -19.50 7.20
C TYR A 159 -5.80 -18.65 6.03
N SER A 160 -7.11 -18.59 5.83
CA SER A 160 -7.75 -17.75 4.80
C SER A 160 -7.19 -16.32 4.77
N LEU A 161 -7.06 -15.65 5.91
CA LEU A 161 -6.49 -14.30 6.00
C LEU A 161 -5.00 -14.28 5.61
N LEU A 162 -4.21 -15.27 6.04
CA LEU A 162 -2.80 -15.35 5.68
C LEU A 162 -2.61 -15.53 4.17
N HIS A 163 -3.44 -16.33 3.52
CA HIS A 163 -3.43 -16.48 2.05
C HIS A 163 -3.83 -15.19 1.33
N GLN A 164 -4.83 -14.48 1.85
CA GLN A 164 -5.23 -13.17 1.34
C GLN A 164 -4.07 -12.16 1.43
N LEU A 165 -3.37 -12.11 2.56
CA LEU A 165 -2.21 -11.22 2.75
C LEU A 165 -1.01 -11.62 1.88
N TYR A 166 -0.81 -12.92 1.64
CA TYR A 166 0.19 -13.40 0.70
C TYR A 166 -0.08 -12.88 -0.72
N LEU A 167 -1.32 -13.02 -1.21
CA LEU A 167 -1.68 -12.53 -2.55
C LEU A 167 -1.68 -11.00 -2.64
N TYR A 168 -2.05 -10.30 -1.58
CA TYR A 168 -1.98 -8.83 -1.50
C TYR A 168 -0.56 -8.29 -1.77
N ARG A 169 0.48 -9.01 -1.32
CA ARG A 169 1.90 -8.67 -1.55
C ARG A 169 2.47 -9.31 -2.83
N ASN A 170 1.79 -10.30 -3.40
CA ASN A 170 2.27 -11.04 -4.56
C ASN A 170 2.35 -10.15 -5.81
N VAL A 171 3.39 -10.33 -6.62
CA VAL A 171 3.63 -9.57 -7.86
C VAL A 171 2.42 -9.50 -8.81
N ARG A 172 1.57 -10.53 -8.83
CA ARG A 172 0.37 -10.58 -9.68
C ARG A 172 -0.73 -9.59 -9.28
N CYS A 173 -0.74 -9.14 -8.03
CA CYS A 173 -1.78 -8.27 -7.50
C CYS A 173 -1.23 -6.97 -6.92
N ARG A 174 0.01 -6.95 -6.42
CA ARG A 174 0.56 -5.86 -5.59
C ARG A 174 0.45 -4.48 -6.24
N VAL A 175 0.65 -4.39 -7.57
CA VAL A 175 0.57 -3.12 -8.32
C VAL A 175 -0.78 -2.44 -8.18
N GLU A 176 -1.88 -3.20 -8.19
CA GLU A 176 -3.24 -2.66 -8.04
C GLU A 176 -3.81 -2.91 -6.62
N MET A 177 -2.94 -3.28 -5.68
CA MET A 177 -3.26 -3.50 -4.27
C MET A 177 -2.30 -2.73 -3.35
N LEU A 178 -1.24 -3.38 -2.87
CA LEU A 178 -0.27 -2.79 -1.94
C LEU A 178 0.29 -1.46 -2.45
N ASP A 179 0.73 -1.41 -3.70
CA ASP A 179 1.38 -0.22 -4.26
C ASP A 179 0.39 0.95 -4.30
N ARG A 180 -0.88 0.69 -4.63
CA ARG A 180 -1.95 1.69 -4.59
C ARG A 180 -2.29 2.14 -3.17
N ASP A 181 -2.17 1.26 -2.18
CA ASP A 181 -2.37 1.62 -0.78
C ASP A 181 -1.25 2.55 -0.29
N ILE A 182 0.01 2.25 -0.63
CA ILE A 182 1.15 3.15 -0.34
C ILE A 182 0.99 4.49 -1.05
N VAL A 183 0.64 4.50 -2.34
CA VAL A 183 0.35 5.74 -3.08
C VAL A 183 -0.78 6.52 -2.43
N CYS A 184 -1.85 5.87 -2.00
CA CYS A 184 -2.97 6.52 -1.31
C CYS A 184 -2.51 7.21 -0.01
N LEU A 185 -1.67 6.54 0.79
CA LEU A 185 -1.08 7.10 2.00
C LEU A 185 -0.15 8.28 1.69
N GLN A 186 0.66 8.19 0.63
CA GLN A 186 1.52 9.28 0.17
C GLN A 186 0.73 10.49 -0.33
N ILE A 187 -0.41 10.27 -1.00
CA ILE A 187 -1.35 11.32 -1.39
C ILE A 187 -1.86 12.03 -0.13
N GLY A 188 -2.36 11.28 0.86
CA GLY A 188 -2.82 11.87 2.12
C GLY A 188 -1.71 12.66 2.83
N ALA A 189 -0.52 12.08 2.94
CA ALA A 189 0.65 12.75 3.55
C ALA A 189 1.04 14.04 2.82
N SER A 190 0.85 14.11 1.50
CA SER A 190 1.11 15.33 0.71
C SER A 190 0.05 16.43 0.87
N LEU A 191 -1.14 16.07 1.35
CA LEU A 191 -2.31 16.96 1.46
C LEU A 191 -2.59 17.43 2.90
N MET A 192 -1.84 16.95 3.88
CA MET A 192 -2.02 17.28 5.29
C MET A 192 -0.73 17.85 5.89
N GLU A 193 -0.87 18.55 7.01
CA GLU A 193 0.29 18.91 7.82
C GLU A 193 0.94 17.63 8.39
N SER A 194 2.27 17.62 8.52
CA SER A 194 3.00 16.39 8.85
C SER A 194 2.63 15.79 10.21
N ASN A 195 2.43 16.61 11.24
CA ASN A 195 1.99 16.13 12.55
C ASN A 195 0.53 15.67 12.51
N GLU A 196 -0.35 16.35 11.76
CA GLU A 196 -1.73 15.89 11.55
C GLU A 196 -1.76 14.46 10.95
N PHE A 197 -1.02 14.23 9.86
CA PHE A 197 -0.92 12.91 9.22
C PHE A 197 -0.39 11.85 10.20
N LEU A 198 0.68 12.16 10.94
CA LEU A 198 1.26 11.24 11.93
C LEU A 198 0.27 10.89 13.04
N ILE A 199 -0.52 11.85 13.53
CA ILE A 199 -1.54 11.58 14.55
C ILE A 199 -2.63 10.66 14.00
N HIS A 200 -3.06 10.82 12.74
CA HIS A 200 -4.00 9.90 12.11
C HIS A 200 -3.46 8.46 12.03
N ALA A 201 -2.21 8.29 11.60
CA ALA A 201 -1.57 6.98 11.53
C ALA A 201 -1.39 6.36 12.93
N LEU A 202 -0.89 7.13 13.91
CA LEU A 202 -0.76 6.70 15.31
C LEU A 202 -2.11 6.28 15.91
N ASN A 203 -3.17 7.06 15.66
CA ASN A 203 -4.52 6.72 16.12
C ASN A 203 -4.97 5.38 15.54
N LYS A 204 -4.79 5.17 14.24
CA LYS A 204 -5.23 3.94 13.60
C LYS A 204 -4.50 2.69 14.10
N PHE A 205 -3.20 2.81 14.37
CA PHE A 205 -2.38 1.74 14.93
C PHE A 205 -2.58 1.56 16.45
N ASN A 206 -3.42 2.38 17.09
CA ASN A 206 -3.62 2.42 18.53
C ASN A 206 -2.30 2.72 19.31
N LEU A 207 -1.45 3.59 18.76
CA LEU A 207 -0.13 3.94 19.28
C LEU A 207 -0.06 5.37 19.86
N ILE A 208 -1.19 6.07 19.99
CA ILE A 208 -1.23 7.40 20.61
C ILE A 208 -0.65 7.38 22.03
N GLY A 209 -0.93 6.33 22.81
CA GLY A 209 -0.39 6.15 24.16
C GLY A 209 1.12 5.92 24.19
N TRP A 210 1.66 5.24 23.18
CA TRP A 210 3.10 5.03 23.01
C TRP A 210 3.82 6.35 22.72
N ALA A 211 3.21 7.23 21.91
CA ALA A 211 3.79 8.53 21.56
C ALA A 211 3.68 9.60 22.67
N GLN A 212 3.11 9.29 23.85
CA GLN A 212 3.01 10.25 24.96
C GLN A 212 4.31 10.33 25.76
N SER A 213 4.62 11.51 26.28
CA SER A 213 5.83 11.75 27.11
C SER A 213 5.87 10.95 28.41
N ASN A 214 4.73 10.45 28.90
CA ASN A 214 4.64 9.62 30.10
C ASN A 214 4.70 8.11 29.83
N TYR A 215 4.99 7.69 28.59
CA TYR A 215 5.05 6.28 28.22
C TYR A 215 6.09 5.51 29.05
N GLU A 216 7.33 6.02 29.17
CA GLU A 216 8.41 5.36 29.92
C GLU A 216 8.04 5.14 31.39
N SER A 217 7.41 6.13 32.02
CA SER A 217 6.96 6.02 33.41
C SER A 217 5.88 4.95 33.56
N LYS A 218 4.91 4.88 32.63
CA LYS A 218 3.88 3.83 32.62
C LYS A 218 4.46 2.44 32.36
N LEU A 219 5.48 2.36 31.49
CA LEU A 219 6.13 1.11 31.15
C LEU A 219 6.87 0.52 32.35
N ALA A 220 7.53 1.35 33.17
CA ALA A 220 8.24 0.91 34.37
C ALA A 220 7.31 0.23 35.41
N GLU A 221 6.02 0.57 35.39
CA GLU A 221 5.00 0.02 36.29
C GLU A 221 4.22 -1.16 35.67
N SER A 222 4.40 -1.41 34.37
CA SER A 222 3.63 -2.41 33.62
C SER A 222 4.36 -3.75 33.53
N PRO A 223 3.64 -4.89 33.62
CA PRO A 223 4.25 -6.19 33.41
C PRO A 223 4.72 -6.37 31.95
N LEU A 224 5.87 -7.00 31.76
CA LEU A 224 6.35 -7.42 30.44
C LEU A 224 5.65 -8.70 30.00
N ASP A 225 4.39 -8.56 29.57
CA ASP A 225 3.52 -9.66 29.18
C ASP A 225 3.32 -9.74 27.65
N ASP A 226 2.42 -10.61 27.20
CA ASP A 226 2.11 -10.76 25.78
C ASP A 226 1.51 -9.49 25.16
N GLU A 227 0.88 -8.61 25.94
CA GLU A 227 0.35 -7.33 25.43
C GLU A 227 1.48 -6.37 25.13
N PHE A 228 2.51 -6.33 25.98
CA PHE A 228 3.72 -5.57 25.69
C PHE A 228 4.40 -6.05 24.40
N MET A 229 4.54 -7.37 24.20
CA MET A 229 5.12 -7.92 22.97
C MET A 229 4.26 -7.60 21.72
N ARG A 230 2.93 -7.60 21.85
CA ARG A 230 2.02 -7.16 20.78
C ARG A 230 2.22 -5.69 20.45
N GLN A 231 2.33 -4.83 21.45
CA GLN A 231 2.57 -3.40 21.25
C GLN A 231 3.89 -3.16 20.53
N LEU A 232 4.98 -3.86 20.89
CA LEU A 232 6.26 -3.77 20.17
C LEU A 232 6.12 -4.17 18.70
N SER A 233 5.41 -5.26 18.40
CA SER A 233 5.14 -5.66 17.02
C SER A 233 4.32 -4.64 16.25
N MET A 234 3.36 -3.96 16.90
CA MET A 234 2.58 -2.89 16.28
C MET A 234 3.45 -1.65 15.99
N ILE A 235 4.37 -1.31 16.89
CA ILE A 235 5.32 -0.19 16.70
C ILE A 235 6.26 -0.48 15.53
N ASP A 236 6.78 -1.71 15.43
CA ASP A 236 7.66 -2.14 14.34
C ASP A 236 6.99 -1.95 12.97
N GLU A 237 5.78 -2.50 12.80
CA GLU A 237 5.02 -2.39 11.55
C GLU A 237 4.59 -0.94 11.25
N PHE A 238 4.32 -0.12 12.28
CA PHE A 238 4.03 1.31 12.12
C PHE A 238 5.25 2.08 11.60
N LEU A 239 6.43 1.85 12.19
CA LEU A 239 7.67 2.51 11.78
C LEU A 239 8.10 2.06 10.39
N GLU A 240 7.98 0.77 10.07
CA GLU A 240 8.21 0.25 8.72
C GLU A 240 7.31 0.94 7.71
N LEU A 241 6.01 1.06 7.99
CA LEU A 241 5.08 1.76 7.11
C LEU A 241 5.49 3.23 6.89
N LEU A 242 5.92 3.95 7.93
CA LEU A 242 6.41 5.31 7.78
C LEU A 242 7.66 5.39 6.90
N ILE A 243 8.61 4.46 7.08
CA ILE A 243 9.81 4.37 6.23
C ILE A 243 9.41 4.16 4.78
N VAL A 244 8.45 3.28 4.50
CA VAL A 244 7.95 3.02 3.14
C VAL A 244 7.28 4.25 2.55
N ILE A 245 6.35 4.89 3.27
CA ILE A 245 5.65 6.09 2.77
C ILE A 245 6.63 7.19 2.40
N ILE A 246 7.67 7.41 3.22
CA ILE A 246 8.64 8.49 3.03
C ILE A 246 9.71 8.13 1.99
N GLY A 247 10.22 6.91 2.05
CA GLY A 247 11.38 6.46 1.28
C GLY A 247 11.07 5.84 -0.08
N GLU A 248 9.95 5.11 -0.19
CA GLU A 248 9.59 4.38 -1.42
C GLU A 248 8.72 5.24 -2.34
N ARG A 249 9.37 6.22 -2.98
CA ARG A 249 8.73 7.21 -3.85
C ARG A 249 9.02 6.99 -5.34
N TRP A 250 9.29 5.75 -5.75
CA TRP A 250 9.65 5.39 -7.13
C TRP A 250 8.45 5.20 -8.07
N MET A 251 7.23 5.46 -7.61
CA MET A 251 6.02 5.44 -8.44
C MET A 251 5.90 6.74 -9.26
N PRO A 252 5.82 6.69 -10.60
CA PRO A 252 5.57 7.88 -11.41
C PRO A 252 4.28 8.59 -11.00
N GLY A 253 4.36 9.92 -10.89
CA GLY A 253 3.28 10.77 -10.36
C GLY A 253 3.37 11.03 -8.85
N VAL A 254 4.07 10.20 -8.08
CA VAL A 254 4.42 10.50 -6.66
C VAL A 254 5.69 11.35 -6.58
N SER A 255 6.65 11.08 -7.46
CA SER A 255 7.90 11.84 -7.59
C SER A 255 8.29 12.00 -9.06
N LEU A 256 9.38 12.72 -9.32
CA LEU A 256 9.90 12.97 -10.66
C LEU A 256 10.75 11.78 -11.16
N VAL A 257 10.09 10.64 -11.37
CA VAL A 257 10.69 9.40 -11.88
C VAL A 257 9.88 8.85 -13.04
N THR A 258 10.56 8.13 -13.92
CA THR A 258 9.96 7.42 -15.04
C THR A 258 9.60 5.98 -14.69
N GLU A 259 8.82 5.33 -15.54
CA GLU A 259 8.60 3.88 -15.45
C GLU A 259 9.90 3.07 -15.59
N GLU A 260 10.86 3.58 -16.35
CA GLU A 260 12.20 3.00 -16.49
C GLU A 260 12.96 3.04 -15.16
N ASP A 261 12.92 4.17 -14.46
CA ASP A 261 13.55 4.33 -13.13
C ASP A 261 12.92 3.38 -12.10
N ARG A 262 11.58 3.27 -12.11
CA ARG A 262 10.85 2.33 -11.24
C ARG A 262 11.29 0.89 -11.51
N LEU A 263 11.29 0.49 -12.78
CA LEU A 263 11.72 -0.85 -13.20
C LEU A 263 13.18 -1.12 -12.85
N ARG A 264 14.06 -0.12 -13.02
CA ARG A 264 15.47 -0.21 -12.65
C ARG A 264 15.63 -0.50 -11.16
N LYS A 265 14.91 0.24 -10.30
CA LYS A 265 14.91 0.02 -8.85
C LYS A 265 14.46 -1.40 -8.51
N GLU A 266 13.35 -1.87 -9.09
CA GLU A 266 12.83 -3.23 -8.88
C GLU A 266 13.86 -4.31 -9.23
N ILE A 267 14.46 -4.22 -10.42
CA ILE A 267 15.45 -5.21 -10.88
C ILE A 267 16.67 -5.22 -9.97
N ILE A 268 17.14 -4.06 -9.51
CA ILE A 268 18.26 -3.99 -8.55
C ILE A 268 17.90 -4.71 -7.27
N GLN A 269 16.75 -4.41 -6.67
CA GLN A 269 16.36 -5.04 -5.41
C GLN A 269 16.18 -6.55 -5.53
N LEU A 270 15.62 -7.04 -6.65
CA LEU A 270 15.54 -8.48 -6.90
C LEU A 270 16.94 -9.11 -7.04
N LEU A 271 17.83 -8.48 -7.81
CA LEU A 271 19.18 -9.01 -8.05
C LEU A 271 20.10 -8.90 -6.83
N CYS A 272 19.79 -8.04 -5.85
CA CYS A 272 20.45 -8.01 -4.54
C CYS A 272 20.20 -9.29 -3.72
N ILE A 273 19.00 -9.89 -3.83
CA ILE A 273 18.66 -11.13 -3.12
C ILE A 273 19.43 -12.30 -3.73
N LYS A 274 19.34 -12.46 -5.05
CA LYS A 274 19.99 -13.55 -5.79
C LYS A 274 20.10 -13.24 -7.28
N SER A 275 20.87 -14.05 -7.99
CA SER A 275 20.90 -14.03 -9.45
C SER A 275 19.65 -14.71 -10.04
N TYR A 276 19.10 -14.16 -11.11
CA TYR A 276 17.90 -14.69 -11.79
C TYR A 276 18.20 -15.03 -13.24
N SER A 277 17.60 -16.10 -13.77
CA SER A 277 17.48 -16.24 -15.24
C SER A 277 16.48 -15.21 -15.79
N HIS A 278 16.56 -14.93 -17.09
CA HIS A 278 15.62 -14.02 -17.77
C HIS A 278 14.15 -14.33 -17.43
N SER A 279 13.76 -15.60 -17.59
CA SER A 279 12.38 -16.05 -17.34
C SER A 279 11.94 -15.98 -15.88
N GLU A 280 12.87 -16.08 -14.93
CA GLU A 280 12.55 -15.96 -13.51
C GLU A 280 12.42 -14.50 -13.10
N LEU A 281 13.30 -13.63 -13.63
CA LEU A 281 13.25 -12.20 -13.37
C LEU A 281 11.99 -11.57 -13.97
N SER A 282 11.67 -11.90 -15.22
CA SER A 282 10.43 -11.44 -15.88
C SER A 282 9.17 -11.85 -15.09
N ARG A 283 9.14 -13.07 -14.51
CA ARG A 283 8.01 -13.52 -13.67
C ARG A 283 7.98 -12.87 -12.29
N ALA A 284 9.13 -12.39 -11.79
CA ALA A 284 9.24 -11.71 -10.51
C ALA A 284 8.86 -10.22 -10.59
N LEU A 285 8.65 -9.71 -11.80
CA LEU A 285 8.23 -8.35 -12.07
C LEU A 285 6.75 -8.30 -12.48
N PRO A 286 6.05 -7.17 -12.27
CA PRO A 286 4.68 -7.02 -12.73
C PRO A 286 4.57 -7.07 -14.24
N ASP A 287 3.47 -7.65 -14.75
CA ASP A 287 3.17 -7.64 -16.18
C ASP A 287 2.99 -6.19 -16.65
N THR A 288 3.92 -5.69 -17.46
CA THR A 288 3.86 -4.31 -17.97
C THR A 288 2.99 -4.30 -19.22
N THR A 289 1.83 -3.64 -19.17
CA THR A 289 0.76 -3.73 -20.20
C THR A 289 1.05 -3.05 -21.54
N GLY A 290 2.30 -2.75 -21.88
CA GLY A 290 2.66 -2.04 -23.12
C GLY A 290 3.42 -2.93 -24.11
N GLY A 291 3.11 -2.86 -25.40
CA GLY A 291 3.81 -3.64 -26.44
C GLY A 291 5.31 -3.35 -26.62
N ASN A 292 5.83 -2.30 -25.97
CA ASN A 292 7.26 -1.98 -25.87
C ASN A 292 7.91 -2.46 -24.55
N SER A 293 7.18 -3.20 -23.70
CA SER A 293 7.65 -3.64 -22.39
C SER A 293 8.93 -4.46 -22.47
N ASP A 294 9.02 -5.35 -23.46
CA ASP A 294 10.13 -6.27 -23.58
C ASP A 294 11.42 -5.55 -23.98
N SER A 295 11.35 -4.54 -24.85
CA SER A 295 12.53 -3.75 -25.21
C SER A 295 13.01 -2.90 -24.04
N VAL A 296 12.09 -2.24 -23.32
CA VAL A 296 12.44 -1.42 -22.14
C VAL A 296 13.03 -2.31 -21.04
N PHE A 297 12.47 -3.50 -20.82
CA PHE A 297 13.02 -4.46 -19.88
C PHE A 297 14.45 -4.87 -20.24
N GLU A 298 14.72 -5.18 -21.51
CA GLU A 298 16.07 -5.51 -21.99
C GLU A 298 17.04 -4.33 -21.87
N ASP A 299 16.59 -3.11 -22.15
CA ASP A 299 17.44 -1.93 -22.04
C ASP A 299 17.85 -1.71 -20.57
N VAL A 300 16.87 -1.74 -19.65
CA VAL A 300 17.11 -1.56 -18.21
C VAL A 300 18.01 -2.64 -17.64
N ILE A 301 17.74 -3.93 -17.92
CA ILE A 301 18.53 -5.03 -17.35
C ILE A 301 20.00 -4.94 -17.78
N ASN A 302 20.28 -4.50 -19.00
CA ASN A 302 21.65 -4.29 -19.49
C ASN A 302 22.35 -3.14 -18.76
N THR A 303 21.61 -2.15 -18.25
CA THR A 303 22.19 -1.08 -17.42
C THR A 303 22.56 -1.56 -16.01
N VAL A 304 21.81 -2.50 -15.41
CA VAL A 304 21.98 -2.89 -14.00
C VAL A 304 22.68 -4.22 -13.76
N ALA A 305 22.66 -5.13 -14.74
CA ALA A 305 23.14 -6.50 -14.56
C ALA A 305 24.22 -6.89 -15.57
N THR A 306 24.99 -7.92 -15.23
CA THR A 306 25.89 -8.61 -16.14
C THR A 306 25.37 -10.03 -16.36
N PHE A 307 25.18 -10.41 -17.62
CA PHE A 307 24.74 -11.76 -17.97
C PHE A 307 25.88 -12.77 -17.88
N LYS A 308 25.76 -13.75 -16.99
CA LYS A 308 26.67 -14.89 -16.88
C LYS A 308 26.11 -16.06 -17.70
N LYS A 309 26.86 -16.45 -18.72
CA LYS A 309 26.55 -17.62 -19.55
C LYS A 309 26.52 -18.89 -18.69
N PRO A 310 25.65 -19.86 -19.01
CA PRO A 310 25.61 -21.12 -18.30
C PRO A 310 26.94 -21.87 -18.43
N VAL A 311 27.39 -22.46 -17.31
CA VAL A 311 28.54 -23.36 -17.30
C VAL A 311 28.02 -24.79 -17.20
N GLY A 312 28.09 -25.53 -18.31
CA GLY A 312 27.54 -26.89 -18.44
C GLY A 312 26.20 -26.94 -19.18
N ALA A 313 25.90 -28.10 -19.78
CA ALA A 313 24.75 -28.28 -20.68
C ALA A 313 23.37 -28.09 -20.00
N ASP A 314 23.28 -28.31 -18.69
CA ASP A 314 22.00 -28.31 -17.94
C ASP A 314 21.73 -27.03 -17.14
N ARG A 315 22.58 -26.00 -17.26
CA ARG A 315 22.40 -24.74 -16.52
C ARG A 315 21.82 -23.66 -17.42
N LYS A 316 21.01 -22.76 -16.84
CA LYS A 316 20.52 -21.55 -17.50
C LYS A 316 21.49 -20.40 -17.26
N GLY A 317 21.60 -19.50 -18.23
CA GLY A 317 22.31 -18.24 -18.01
C GLY A 317 21.56 -17.35 -17.04
N VAL A 318 22.28 -16.56 -16.25
CA VAL A 318 21.71 -15.75 -15.17
C VAL A 318 22.25 -14.32 -15.23
N TYR A 319 21.41 -13.38 -14.83
CA TYR A 319 21.78 -12.00 -14.59
C TYR A 319 22.26 -11.86 -13.15
N VAL A 320 23.39 -11.16 -12.99
CA VAL A 320 23.99 -10.84 -11.70
C VAL A 320 24.10 -9.33 -11.60
N LEU A 321 23.71 -8.76 -10.46
CA LEU A 321 23.83 -7.32 -10.22
C LEU A 321 25.27 -6.85 -10.45
N LYS A 322 25.44 -5.69 -11.09
CA LYS A 322 26.75 -5.04 -11.19
C LYS A 322 27.21 -4.58 -9.81
N GLU A 323 28.48 -4.83 -9.48
CA GLU A 323 29.02 -4.58 -8.13
C GLU A 323 28.85 -3.13 -7.66
N SER A 324 28.93 -2.16 -8.57
CA SER A 324 28.74 -0.74 -8.26
C SER A 324 27.33 -0.41 -7.77
N LEU A 325 26.34 -1.28 -7.97
CA LEU A 325 24.94 -1.00 -7.65
C LEU A 325 24.49 -1.64 -6.32
N PHE A 326 25.38 -2.35 -5.61
CA PHE A 326 25.06 -2.84 -4.27
C PHE A 326 24.82 -1.71 -3.25
N GLU A 327 25.33 -0.51 -3.51
CA GLU A 327 25.05 0.68 -2.68
C GLU A 327 23.59 1.14 -2.77
N GLU A 328 22.86 0.73 -3.80
CA GLU A 328 21.43 1.03 -3.97
C GLU A 328 20.51 0.00 -3.30
N PHE A 329 21.08 -0.98 -2.59
CA PHE A 329 20.30 -1.92 -1.78
C PHE A 329 19.49 -1.17 -0.72
N ASN A 330 18.19 -1.42 -0.68
CA ASN A 330 17.33 -0.89 0.37
C ASN A 330 16.78 -2.03 1.22
N VAL A 331 17.23 -2.12 2.48
CA VAL A 331 16.73 -3.09 3.46
C VAL A 331 15.23 -2.94 3.75
N TYR A 332 14.68 -1.75 3.55
CA TYR A 332 13.25 -1.46 3.73
C TYR A 332 12.47 -1.46 2.41
N PHE A 333 12.97 -2.15 1.39
CA PHE A 333 12.23 -2.27 0.14
C PHE A 333 10.93 -3.04 0.37
N TYR A 334 9.81 -2.34 0.20
CA TYR A 334 8.48 -2.78 0.64
C TYR A 334 7.91 -4.01 -0.10
N HIS A 335 8.59 -4.49 -1.16
CA HIS A 335 8.27 -5.73 -1.86
C HIS A 335 9.03 -6.95 -1.34
N TYR A 336 9.99 -6.77 -0.44
CA TYR A 336 10.61 -7.89 0.26
C TYR A 336 9.61 -8.57 1.21
N THR A 337 9.74 -9.88 1.34
CA THR A 337 9.08 -10.63 2.40
C THR A 337 9.97 -10.64 3.64
N LYS A 338 9.45 -11.08 4.79
CA LYS A 338 10.26 -11.23 6.01
C LYS A 338 11.37 -12.30 5.88
N GLU A 339 11.31 -13.14 4.85
CA GLU A 339 12.31 -14.18 4.57
C GLU A 339 13.41 -13.71 3.61
N ASP A 340 13.15 -12.69 2.80
CA ASP A 340 14.11 -12.09 1.86
C ASP A 340 15.07 -11.15 2.59
#